data_AF-A0A024HBR4-F1
#
_entry.id   AF-A0A024HBR4-F1
#
_cell.length_a   1.000
_cell.length_b   1.000
_cell.length_c   1.000
_cell.angle_alpha   90.00
_cell.angle_beta   90.00
_cell.angle_gamma   90.00
#
_symmetry.space_group_name_H-M   'P 1'
#
loop_
_entity.id
_entity.type
_entity.pdbx_description
1 polymer ?
#
loop_
_entity_poly.entity_id
_entity_poly.type
_entity_poly.pdbx_seq_one_letter_code
_entity_poly.pdbx_strand_id
1 'polypeptide(L)'
;MPRSSSPTRLALCIALCLLPGAPGWAEDKPAAAPAETAAPAEPKRPAVEERSQAEASGLIQHLPDRQQQTLQAGDESFLALWLPANAPQAEGVVIIVPGDGESPDWPKAVGPLRHKLPDAGWQTLSLSLPDRMDSLAQTRPVDAVASDDKEAAKADAPAPSGDTPSASEAAPAQDPAIERRKAYSDRVMARIQAGVDSPRQEKPKSIILLGHGTGAYWAARYLAEREPTDIRNLLLVAAQMPNEFRPPLEDMVPRLALATGDFFYRDRDTDRKAAQLRLQASKRETGKTYVQIGMNALPGDPVSEQDQLYRRVRGWLSMHIKQADSP
;
A
#
# COMPACT_ATOMS: atom_id res chain seq x y z
N MET A 1 -40.69 -51.92 51.51
CA MET A 1 -41.23 -52.12 50.15
C MET A 1 -40.06 -52.25 49.18
N PRO A 2 -39.80 -53.45 48.64
CA PRO A 2 -38.87 -53.68 47.54
C PRO A 2 -39.62 -53.90 46.21
N ARG A 3 -38.83 -54.01 45.13
CA ARG A 3 -39.06 -54.59 43.78
C ARG A 3 -38.75 -53.56 42.68
N SER A 4 -37.57 -53.64 42.05
CA SER A 4 -37.15 -54.59 40.99
C SER A 4 -37.93 -54.32 39.69
N SER A 5 -37.41 -54.37 38.47
CA SER A 5 -36.18 -54.97 37.91
C SER A 5 -36.20 -54.65 36.41
N SER A 6 -35.04 -54.37 35.81
CA SER A 6 -34.81 -54.47 34.36
C SER A 6 -34.92 -55.94 33.89
N PRO A 7 -35.17 -56.22 32.59
CA PRO A 7 -34.02 -56.50 31.70
C PRO A 7 -34.19 -56.19 30.20
N THR A 8 -33.04 -55.90 29.58
CA THR A 8 -32.51 -56.28 28.26
C THR A 8 -33.42 -57.02 27.26
N ARG A 9 -33.40 -56.58 25.99
CA ARG A 9 -33.30 -57.45 24.80
C ARG A 9 -32.86 -56.69 23.54
N LEU A 10 -31.80 -57.23 22.95
CA LEU A 10 -31.21 -56.96 21.64
C LEU A 10 -32.13 -57.49 20.53
N ALA A 11 -32.38 -56.75 19.45
CA ALA A 11 -32.92 -57.31 18.21
C ALA A 11 -32.44 -56.51 16.98
N LEU A 12 -31.53 -57.17 16.26
CA LEU A 12 -31.01 -56.92 14.92
C LEU A 12 -32.12 -57.16 13.88
N CYS A 13 -32.38 -56.20 12.99
CA CYS A 13 -33.06 -56.45 11.71
C CYS A 13 -32.49 -55.56 10.60
N ILE A 14 -31.70 -56.22 9.73
CA ILE A 14 -31.24 -55.77 8.42
C ILE A 14 -32.46 -55.75 7.48
N ALA A 15 -32.68 -54.65 6.77
CA ALA A 15 -33.57 -54.62 5.60
C ALA A 15 -32.92 -53.79 4.49
N LEU A 16 -32.28 -54.53 3.59
CA LEU A 16 -31.72 -54.12 2.31
C LEU A 16 -32.86 -54.15 1.29
N CYS A 17 -33.24 -53.00 0.71
CA CYS A 17 -34.14 -52.92 -0.44
C CYS A 17 -33.44 -52.19 -1.59
N LEU A 18 -32.80 -52.96 -2.47
CA LEU A 18 -32.59 -52.61 -3.87
C LEU A 18 -33.93 -52.69 -4.63
N LEU A 19 -34.11 -51.84 -5.65
CA LEU A 19 -34.71 -52.09 -6.99
C LEU A 19 -35.05 -50.72 -7.66
N PRO A 20 -35.24 -50.62 -9.00
CA PRO A 20 -34.37 -51.06 -10.10
C PRO A 20 -34.19 -49.97 -11.19
N GLY A 21 -33.16 -50.13 -12.04
CA GLY A 21 -33.00 -49.36 -13.28
C GLY A 21 -34.01 -49.79 -14.37
N ALA A 22 -34.42 -48.83 -15.19
CA ALA A 22 -35.15 -49.06 -16.43
C ALA A 22 -34.24 -48.73 -17.63
N PRO A 23 -34.17 -49.61 -18.66
CA PRO A 23 -33.53 -49.30 -19.93
C PRO A 23 -34.56 -48.80 -20.95
N GLY A 24 -34.13 -47.82 -21.76
CA GLY A 24 -34.22 -47.94 -23.21
C GLY A 24 -35.36 -47.24 -23.97
N TRP A 25 -34.92 -46.24 -24.77
CA TRP A 25 -35.14 -46.05 -26.22
C TRP A 25 -35.78 -44.73 -26.66
N ALA A 26 -35.00 -44.10 -27.57
CA ALA A 26 -35.39 -43.29 -28.72
C ALA A 26 -35.92 -41.87 -28.48
N GLU A 27 -35.00 -40.90 -28.55
CA GLU A 27 -35.25 -39.70 -29.34
C GLU A 27 -34.09 -39.51 -30.33
N ASP A 28 -34.45 -39.59 -31.60
CA ASP A 28 -33.62 -39.31 -32.76
C ASP A 28 -33.33 -37.81 -32.80
N LYS A 29 -32.12 -37.40 -32.39
CA LYS A 29 -31.67 -36.01 -32.47
C LYS A 29 -30.83 -35.85 -33.74
N PRO A 30 -31.18 -34.91 -34.64
CA PRO A 30 -30.50 -34.77 -35.93
C PRO A 30 -29.01 -34.46 -35.77
N ALA A 31 -28.26 -34.99 -36.73
CA ALA A 31 -26.84 -34.86 -36.99
C ALA A 31 -26.16 -33.63 -36.39
N ALA A 32 -25.10 -33.89 -35.63
CA ALA A 32 -24.13 -32.92 -35.18
C ALA A 32 -23.57 -32.12 -36.36
N ALA A 33 -23.76 -30.81 -36.33
CA ALA A 33 -22.93 -29.88 -37.08
C ALA A 33 -21.48 -30.00 -36.58
N PRO A 34 -20.46 -29.84 -37.44
CA PRO A 34 -19.07 -29.92 -37.03
C PRO A 34 -18.81 -28.86 -35.96
N ALA A 35 -18.21 -29.28 -34.85
CA ALA A 35 -17.71 -28.36 -33.84
C ALA A 35 -16.73 -27.39 -34.52
N GLU A 36 -17.11 -26.11 -34.57
CA GLU A 36 -16.15 -25.04 -34.78
C GLU A 36 -15.06 -25.21 -33.73
N THR A 37 -13.86 -25.52 -34.22
CA THR A 37 -12.65 -25.51 -33.41
C THR A 37 -12.52 -24.10 -32.87
N ALA A 38 -12.83 -23.91 -31.59
CA ALA A 38 -12.54 -22.69 -30.88
C ALA A 38 -11.06 -22.39 -31.10
N ALA A 39 -10.80 -21.25 -31.75
CA ALA A 39 -9.45 -20.76 -31.95
C ALA A 39 -8.71 -20.79 -30.59
N PRO A 40 -7.46 -21.29 -30.53
CA PRO A 40 -6.69 -21.26 -29.30
C PRO A 40 -6.67 -19.82 -28.80
N ALA A 41 -7.21 -19.59 -27.59
CA ALA A 41 -7.05 -18.32 -26.92
C ALA A 41 -5.57 -18.01 -26.88
N GLU A 42 -5.16 -16.92 -27.53
CA GLU A 42 -3.77 -16.49 -27.54
C GLU A 42 -3.29 -16.44 -26.08
N PRO A 43 -2.14 -17.04 -25.73
CA PRO A 43 -1.63 -16.98 -24.37
C PRO A 43 -1.40 -15.50 -24.04
N LYS A 44 -2.26 -14.96 -23.19
CA LYS A 44 -2.15 -13.59 -22.68
C LYS A 44 -0.77 -13.48 -22.05
N ARG A 45 0.11 -12.70 -22.69
CA ARG A 45 1.47 -12.46 -22.21
C ARG A 45 1.39 -12.11 -20.73
N PRO A 46 2.12 -12.82 -19.83
CA PRO A 46 2.09 -12.50 -18.41
C PRO A 46 2.44 -11.02 -18.24
N ALA A 47 1.69 -10.33 -17.37
CA ALA A 47 1.98 -8.95 -17.03
C ALA A 47 3.42 -8.87 -16.50
N VAL A 48 4.13 -7.82 -16.89
CA VAL A 48 5.50 -7.58 -16.40
C VAL A 48 5.44 -7.44 -14.89
N GLU A 49 6.26 -8.21 -14.19
CA GLU A 49 6.37 -8.15 -12.73
C GLU A 49 6.86 -6.77 -12.29
N GLU A 50 6.21 -6.20 -11.29
CA GLU A 50 6.62 -4.91 -10.71
C GLU A 50 7.89 -5.08 -9.86
N ARG A 51 8.71 -4.04 -9.70
CA ARG A 51 9.86 -4.05 -8.78
C ARG A 51 9.40 -4.37 -7.36
N SER A 52 8.28 -3.80 -6.92
CA SER A 52 7.72 -4.06 -5.59
C SER A 52 7.39 -5.54 -5.37
N GLN A 53 6.98 -6.27 -6.42
CA GLN A 53 6.71 -7.71 -6.37
C GLN A 53 8.01 -8.52 -6.32
N ALA A 54 9.01 -8.13 -7.12
CA ALA A 54 10.32 -8.78 -7.09
C ALA A 54 11.03 -8.60 -5.72
N GLU A 55 10.95 -7.41 -5.13
CA GLU A 55 11.48 -7.13 -3.79
C GLU A 55 10.73 -7.92 -2.71
N ALA A 56 9.40 -8.01 -2.80
CA ALA A 56 8.59 -8.82 -1.89
C ALA A 56 8.99 -10.30 -1.96
N SER A 57 9.16 -10.85 -3.17
CA SER A 57 9.64 -12.23 -3.38
C SER A 57 11.02 -12.47 -2.76
N GLY A 58 11.93 -11.49 -2.85
CA GLY A 58 13.21 -11.53 -2.16
C GLY A 58 13.05 -11.55 -0.64
N LEU A 59 12.22 -10.68 -0.08
CA LEU A 59 12.00 -10.60 1.38
C LEU A 59 11.36 -11.88 1.94
N ILE A 60 10.42 -12.49 1.22
CA ILE A 60 9.77 -13.75 1.60
C ILE A 60 10.80 -14.88 1.77
N GLN A 61 11.89 -14.88 0.99
CA GLN A 61 12.93 -15.90 1.07
C GLN A 61 13.88 -15.71 2.26
N HIS A 62 14.07 -14.47 2.71
CA HIS A 62 15.09 -14.12 3.71
C HIS A 62 14.53 -13.85 5.10
N LEU A 63 13.25 -13.49 5.21
CA LEU A 63 12.60 -13.19 6.48
C LEU A 63 11.85 -14.41 7.03
N PRO A 64 11.75 -14.58 8.36
CA PRO A 64 10.95 -15.65 8.94
C PRO A 64 9.46 -15.52 8.59
N ASP A 65 8.78 -16.62 8.27
CA ASP A 65 7.35 -16.67 7.92
C ASP A 65 6.45 -15.93 8.92
N ARG A 66 6.76 -16.03 10.22
CA ARG A 66 6.01 -15.34 11.29
C ARG A 66 5.99 -13.80 11.16
N GLN A 67 6.91 -13.23 10.39
CA GLN A 67 6.97 -11.79 10.13
C GLN A 67 6.26 -11.42 8.83
N GLN A 68 5.93 -12.39 8.00
CA GLN A 68 5.35 -12.18 6.69
C GLN A 68 3.84 -12.23 6.80
N GLN A 69 3.17 -11.23 6.22
CA GLN A 69 1.71 -11.19 6.17
C GLN A 69 1.27 -10.80 4.76
N THR A 70 0.53 -11.69 4.10
CA THR A 70 -0.10 -11.37 2.81
C THR A 70 -1.41 -10.65 3.06
N LEU A 71 -1.53 -9.42 2.57
CA LEU A 71 -2.73 -8.61 2.67
C LEU A 71 -3.41 -8.49 1.31
N GLN A 72 -4.74 -8.35 1.31
CA GLN A 72 -5.56 -8.20 0.12
C GLN A 72 -6.03 -6.74 -0.03
N ALA A 73 -5.72 -6.11 -1.17
CA ALA A 73 -6.13 -4.77 -1.54
C ALA A 73 -6.91 -4.81 -2.87
N GLY A 74 -8.23 -4.95 -2.77
CA GLY A 74 -9.07 -5.22 -3.94
C GLY A 74 -8.70 -6.55 -4.58
N ASP A 75 -8.32 -6.53 -5.86
CA ASP A 75 -7.93 -7.72 -6.61
C ASP A 75 -6.44 -8.08 -6.47
N GLU A 76 -5.64 -7.22 -5.82
CA GLU A 76 -4.20 -7.44 -5.63
C GLU A 76 -3.90 -7.96 -4.23
N SER A 77 -3.01 -8.96 -4.14
CA SER A 77 -2.36 -9.32 -2.89
C SER A 77 -0.96 -8.71 -2.83
N PHE A 78 -0.50 -8.36 -1.63
CA PHE A 78 0.83 -7.81 -1.43
C PHE A 78 1.41 -8.22 -0.08
N LEU A 79 2.74 -8.19 0.01
CA LEU A 79 3.45 -8.47 1.25
C LEU A 79 3.39 -7.26 2.18
N ALA A 80 3.03 -7.50 3.44
CA ALA A 80 3.30 -6.63 4.56
C ALA A 80 4.15 -7.39 5.60
N LEU A 81 4.88 -6.65 6.41
CA LEU A 81 5.76 -7.22 7.43
C LEU A 81 5.29 -6.85 8.83
N TRP A 82 4.92 -7.85 9.61
CA TRP A 82 4.44 -7.72 10.99
C TRP A 82 5.54 -8.05 11.99
N LEU A 83 5.62 -7.26 13.06
CA LEU A 83 6.35 -7.63 14.29
C LEU A 83 5.47 -7.33 15.51
N PRO A 84 5.33 -8.31 16.43
CA PRO A 84 4.64 -8.07 17.70
C PRO A 84 5.47 -7.16 18.61
N ALA A 85 4.83 -6.57 19.60
CA ALA A 85 5.51 -5.81 20.65
C ALA A 85 6.33 -6.75 21.55
N ASN A 86 7.52 -6.32 21.97
CA ASN A 86 8.33 -7.03 22.96
C ASN A 86 7.91 -6.70 24.40
N ALA A 87 6.60 -6.71 24.65
CA ALA A 87 5.98 -6.38 25.93
C ALA A 87 4.75 -7.27 26.19
N PRO A 88 4.38 -7.53 27.46
CA PRO A 88 3.20 -8.34 27.79
C PRO A 88 1.89 -7.78 27.23
N GLN A 89 1.80 -6.46 27.10
CA GLN A 89 0.68 -5.78 26.48
C GLN A 89 1.21 -4.72 25.52
N ALA A 90 0.74 -4.74 24.28
CA ALA A 90 1.10 -3.73 23.30
C ALA A 90 0.45 -2.37 23.64
N GLU A 91 1.19 -1.30 23.38
CA GLU A 91 0.68 0.09 23.45
C GLU A 91 -0.20 0.44 22.24
N GLY A 92 -0.06 -0.32 21.16
CA GLY A 92 -0.79 -0.16 19.91
C GLY A 92 0.01 -0.67 18.73
N VAL A 93 -0.39 -0.23 17.55
CA VAL A 93 0.21 -0.63 16.27
C VAL A 93 0.68 0.62 15.53
N VAL A 94 1.94 0.62 15.10
CA VAL A 94 2.50 1.59 14.17
C VAL A 94 2.50 0.98 12.77
N ILE A 95 1.65 1.52 11.91
CA ILE A 95 1.58 1.16 10.49
C ILE A 95 2.55 2.07 9.73
N ILE A 96 3.59 1.48 9.16
CA ILE A 96 4.63 2.19 8.41
C ILE A 96 4.28 2.14 6.93
N VAL A 97 4.15 3.31 6.32
CA VAL A 97 3.93 3.54 4.90
C VAL A 97 5.26 4.02 4.28
N PRO A 98 5.99 3.15 3.55
CA PRO A 98 7.26 3.52 2.92
C PRO A 98 7.09 4.56 1.81
N GLY A 99 8.21 5.16 1.41
CA GLY A 99 8.28 6.00 0.23
C GLY A 99 8.29 5.21 -1.07
N ASP A 100 8.23 5.93 -2.18
CA ASP A 100 8.20 5.33 -3.50
C ASP A 100 9.53 4.65 -3.80
N GLY A 101 9.48 3.38 -4.22
CA GLY A 101 10.66 2.55 -4.43
C GLY A 101 11.32 2.07 -3.15
N GLU A 102 10.70 2.24 -1.99
CA GLU A 102 11.16 1.66 -0.72
C GLU A 102 10.37 0.38 -0.40
N SER A 103 11.10 -0.67 -0.03
CA SER A 103 10.52 -1.94 0.41
C SER A 103 9.99 -1.84 1.86
N PRO A 104 9.15 -2.79 2.32
CA PRO A 104 8.65 -2.80 3.70
C PRO A 104 9.74 -3.05 4.76
N ASP A 105 10.97 -3.39 4.35
CA ASP A 105 12.13 -3.49 5.25
C ASP A 105 13.29 -2.59 4.80
N TRP A 106 12.97 -1.47 4.14
CA TRP A 106 13.97 -0.56 3.58
C TRP A 106 14.99 -0.08 4.63
N PRO A 107 16.31 -0.15 4.36
CA PRO A 107 17.34 -0.05 5.40
C PRO A 107 17.50 1.36 6.00
N LYS A 108 16.84 2.39 5.47
CA LYS A 108 16.99 3.77 5.95
C LYS A 108 16.10 4.07 7.16
N ALA A 109 14.80 4.27 6.97
CA ALA A 109 13.89 4.61 8.06
C ALA A 109 12.95 3.45 8.40
N VAL A 110 12.41 2.81 7.38
CA VAL A 110 11.34 1.80 7.47
C VAL A 110 11.80 0.59 8.30
N GLY A 111 12.81 -0.14 7.84
CA GLY A 111 13.35 -1.32 8.54
C GLY A 111 13.83 -0.99 9.96
N PRO A 112 14.65 0.05 10.17
CA PRO A 112 15.09 0.42 11.52
C PRO A 112 13.95 0.77 12.49
N LEU A 113 12.92 1.50 12.06
CA LEU A 113 11.75 1.79 12.90
C LEU A 113 10.95 0.53 13.18
N ARG A 114 10.69 -0.30 12.15
CA ARG A 114 10.02 -1.59 12.26
C ARG A 114 10.67 -2.47 13.33
N HIS A 115 11.99 -2.57 13.36
CA HIS A 115 12.69 -3.44 14.31
C HIS A 115 12.85 -2.85 15.72
N LYS A 116 13.00 -1.52 15.87
CA LYS A 116 13.28 -0.89 17.17
C LYS A 116 12.05 -0.48 17.98
N LEU A 117 10.90 -0.25 17.32
CA LEU A 117 9.65 0.10 18.01
C LEU A 117 9.05 -1.04 18.85
N PRO A 118 9.16 -2.33 18.47
CA PRO A 118 8.82 -3.47 19.33
C PRO A 118 9.45 -3.44 20.71
N ASP A 119 10.72 -3.04 20.83
CA ASP A 119 11.41 -2.89 22.11
C ASP A 119 10.85 -1.76 22.98
N ALA A 120 10.09 -0.84 22.37
CA ALA A 120 9.36 0.22 23.07
C ALA A 120 7.89 -0.15 23.34
N GLY A 121 7.49 -1.41 23.14
CA GLY A 121 6.13 -1.90 23.42
C GLY A 121 5.12 -1.70 22.28
N TRP A 122 5.58 -1.34 21.07
CA TRP A 122 4.71 -1.12 19.91
C TRP A 122 4.74 -2.30 18.95
N GLN A 123 3.59 -2.71 18.45
CA GLN A 123 3.54 -3.60 17.28
C GLN A 123 3.84 -2.77 16.03
N THR A 124 4.45 -3.38 15.02
CA THR A 124 4.73 -2.69 13.76
C THR A 124 4.22 -3.47 12.57
N LEU A 125 3.56 -2.78 11.65
CA LEU A 125 3.13 -3.31 10.36
C LEU A 125 3.73 -2.43 9.26
N SER A 126 4.63 -2.97 8.44
CA SER A 126 5.22 -2.22 7.32
C SER A 126 4.64 -2.69 5.99
N LEU A 127 4.17 -1.75 5.17
CA LEU A 127 3.42 -2.05 3.94
C LEU A 127 4.32 -2.04 2.69
N SER A 128 4.02 -2.85 1.68
CA SER A 128 4.60 -2.68 0.34
C SER A 128 3.67 -1.84 -0.54
N LEU A 129 4.11 -0.68 -1.02
CA LEU A 129 3.33 0.15 -1.94
C LEU A 129 3.48 -0.32 -3.40
N PRO A 130 2.47 -0.09 -4.26
CA PRO A 130 2.61 -0.39 -5.69
C PRO A 130 3.65 0.54 -6.32
N ASP A 131 4.22 0.10 -7.42
CA ASP A 131 5.12 0.95 -8.21
C ASP A 131 4.33 1.95 -9.05
N ARG A 132 4.92 3.14 -9.28
CA ARG A 132 4.34 4.09 -10.23
C ARG A 132 4.28 3.43 -11.61
N MET A 133 3.14 3.50 -12.29
CA MET A 133 2.94 2.85 -13.60
C MET A 133 3.99 3.27 -14.65
N ASP A 134 4.52 4.48 -14.56
CA ASP A 134 5.57 4.97 -15.46
C ASP A 134 6.92 4.27 -15.24
N SER A 135 7.15 3.66 -14.08
CA SER A 135 8.35 2.86 -13.81
C SER A 135 8.31 1.48 -14.46
N LEU A 136 7.12 0.96 -14.82
CA LEU A 136 6.98 -0.28 -15.60
C LEU A 136 7.33 -0.07 -17.08
N ALA A 137 7.26 1.17 -17.57
CA ALA A 137 7.57 1.53 -18.95
C ALA A 137 9.07 1.78 -19.20
N GLN A 138 9.90 1.88 -18.15
CA GLN A 138 11.34 2.10 -18.26
C GLN A 138 12.09 0.78 -18.47
N THR A 139 11.81 0.07 -19.55
CA THR A 139 12.79 -0.86 -20.11
C THR A 139 13.94 -0.03 -20.68
N ARG A 140 15.18 -0.38 -20.30
CA ARG A 140 16.41 0.28 -20.78
C ARG A 140 16.34 0.54 -22.29
N PRO A 141 16.66 1.75 -22.78
CA PRO A 141 17.03 1.90 -24.18
C PRO A 141 18.18 0.93 -24.42
N VAL A 142 17.96 -0.04 -25.30
CA VAL A 142 19.07 -0.70 -25.95
C VAL A 142 19.74 0.39 -26.76
N ASP A 143 20.91 0.86 -26.31
CA ASP A 143 21.78 1.66 -27.14
C ASP A 143 22.12 0.78 -28.36
N ALA A 144 21.36 0.98 -29.43
CA ALA A 144 21.71 0.48 -30.74
C ALA A 144 23.04 1.15 -31.07
N VAL A 145 24.10 0.35 -31.08
CA VAL A 145 25.40 0.68 -31.66
C VAL A 145 25.14 1.21 -33.06
N ALA A 146 25.19 2.53 -33.21
CA ALA A 146 25.16 3.20 -34.49
C ALA A 146 26.51 2.98 -35.16
N SER A 147 26.52 2.16 -36.21
CA SER A 147 27.56 2.18 -37.24
C SER A 147 27.28 3.38 -38.15
N ASP A 148 28.25 4.31 -38.19
CA ASP A 148 28.36 5.35 -39.19
C ASP A 148 28.30 4.76 -40.61
N ASP A 149 27.49 5.37 -41.48
CA ASP A 149 27.92 5.74 -42.82
C ASP A 149 26.99 6.78 -43.46
N LYS A 150 27.55 7.47 -44.44
CA LYS A 150 27.41 8.90 -44.75
C LYS A 150 26.44 9.23 -45.90
N GLU A 151 25.85 10.43 -45.81
CA GLU A 151 25.88 11.49 -46.84
C GLU A 151 24.73 11.65 -47.89
N ALA A 152 24.16 12.87 -47.86
CA ALA A 152 23.74 13.77 -48.97
C ALA A 152 22.26 14.02 -49.34
N ALA A 153 21.87 15.31 -49.12
CA ALA A 153 21.08 16.24 -49.96
C ALA A 153 19.56 16.02 -50.18
N LYS A 154 18.66 17.01 -50.35
CA LYS A 154 18.55 18.48 -50.14
C LYS A 154 17.11 18.88 -50.56
N ALA A 155 16.47 19.86 -49.88
CA ALA A 155 15.29 20.68 -50.28
C ALA A 155 13.95 19.92 -50.54
N ASP A 156 12.73 20.42 -50.35
CA ASP A 156 12.15 21.79 -50.30
C ASP A 156 10.74 21.72 -49.62
N ALA A 157 10.20 22.84 -49.12
CA ALA A 157 8.79 22.99 -48.68
C ALA A 157 7.92 23.60 -49.84
N PRO A 158 6.58 23.85 -49.77
CA PRO A 158 5.62 23.77 -48.66
C PRO A 158 4.23 23.14 -49.02
N ALA A 159 3.31 23.17 -48.04
CA ALA A 159 1.92 22.70 -48.07
C ALA A 159 0.98 23.45 -49.05
N PRO A 160 -0.26 22.93 -49.25
CA PRO A 160 -1.41 23.80 -49.03
C PRO A 160 -2.55 23.19 -48.20
N SER A 161 -3.32 24.10 -47.65
CA SER A 161 -4.45 23.97 -46.72
C SER A 161 -5.68 23.26 -47.28
N GLY A 162 -6.47 22.69 -46.37
CA GLY A 162 -7.88 22.34 -46.59
C GLY A 162 -8.65 22.47 -45.27
N ASP A 163 -9.35 23.60 -45.11
CA ASP A 163 -10.38 23.82 -44.09
C ASP A 163 -11.64 23.03 -44.45
N THR A 164 -12.26 22.33 -43.48
CA THR A 164 -13.72 22.39 -43.20
C THR A 164 -13.96 21.77 -41.81
N PRO A 165 -14.76 22.41 -40.93
CA PRO A 165 -14.95 21.99 -39.54
C PRO A 165 -15.99 20.87 -39.42
N SER A 166 -15.67 19.83 -38.64
CA SER A 166 -16.66 18.89 -38.13
C SER A 166 -16.64 18.95 -36.61
N ALA A 167 -17.57 19.74 -36.07
CA ALA A 167 -17.94 19.67 -34.68
C ALA A 167 -18.61 18.31 -34.44
N SER A 168 -17.84 17.36 -33.94
CA SER A 168 -18.37 16.24 -33.18
C SER A 168 -18.10 16.56 -31.71
N GLU A 169 -19.17 16.81 -30.95
CA GLU A 169 -19.13 16.79 -29.49
C GLU A 169 -18.69 15.40 -29.03
N ALA A 170 -17.38 15.19 -28.99
CA ALA A 170 -16.78 14.12 -28.24
C ALA A 170 -16.80 14.53 -26.77
N ALA A 171 -17.44 13.71 -25.94
CA ALA A 171 -17.23 13.72 -24.50
C ALA A 171 -15.72 13.82 -24.19
N PRO A 172 -15.29 14.56 -23.15
CA PRO A 172 -13.88 14.85 -22.95
C PRO A 172 -13.12 13.53 -22.81
N ALA A 173 -12.32 13.20 -23.83
CA ALA A 173 -11.36 12.11 -23.75
C ALA A 173 -10.44 12.42 -22.57
N GLN A 174 -10.54 11.63 -21.49
CA GLN A 174 -9.72 11.83 -20.31
C GLN A 174 -8.26 11.60 -20.73
N ASP A 175 -7.38 12.52 -20.34
CA ASP A 175 -5.94 12.39 -20.60
C ASP A 175 -5.44 11.07 -19.96
N PRO A 176 -4.85 10.14 -20.74
CA PRO A 176 -4.33 8.87 -20.22
C PRO A 176 -3.34 9.03 -19.05
N ALA A 177 -2.68 10.18 -18.91
CA ALA A 177 -1.84 10.47 -17.75
C ALA A 177 -2.64 10.77 -16.47
N ILE A 178 -3.82 11.37 -16.57
CA ILE A 178 -4.74 11.58 -15.45
C ILE A 178 -5.28 10.24 -14.96
N GLU A 179 -5.76 9.39 -15.88
CA GLU A 179 -6.28 8.07 -15.53
C GLU A 179 -5.22 7.18 -14.86
N ARG A 180 -3.99 7.14 -15.40
CA ARG A 180 -2.86 6.42 -14.78
C ARG A 180 -2.56 6.90 -13.37
N ARG A 181 -2.52 8.21 -13.15
CA ARG A 181 -2.30 8.77 -11.79
C ARG A 181 -3.43 8.42 -10.84
N LYS A 182 -4.68 8.45 -11.32
CA LYS A 182 -5.83 8.05 -10.52
C LYS A 182 -5.76 6.57 -10.17
N ALA A 183 -5.50 5.69 -11.14
CA ALA A 183 -5.36 4.26 -10.91
C ALA A 183 -4.23 3.94 -9.92
N TYR A 184 -3.08 4.62 -10.04
CA TYR A 184 -2.00 4.50 -9.07
C TYR A 184 -2.42 4.93 -7.66
N SER A 185 -3.06 6.10 -7.54
CA SER A 185 -3.60 6.60 -6.28
C SER A 185 -4.58 5.60 -5.66
N ASP A 186 -5.50 5.05 -6.44
CA ASP A 186 -6.50 4.08 -5.97
C ASP A 186 -5.82 2.81 -5.43
N ARG A 187 -4.79 2.30 -6.12
CA ARG A 187 -4.00 1.14 -5.66
C ARG A 187 -3.25 1.42 -4.35
N VAL A 188 -2.59 2.58 -4.23
CA VAL A 188 -1.89 2.99 -3.00
C VAL A 188 -2.88 3.06 -1.83
N MET A 189 -4.02 3.72 -2.05
CA MET A 189 -5.05 3.89 -1.02
C MET A 189 -5.67 2.56 -0.60
N ALA A 190 -5.85 1.61 -1.52
CA ALA A 190 -6.32 0.27 -1.22
C ALA A 190 -5.32 -0.53 -0.38
N ARG A 191 -4.01 -0.41 -0.64
CA ARG A 191 -2.98 -1.06 0.20
C ARG A 191 -2.89 -0.46 1.60
N ILE A 192 -2.99 0.87 1.72
CA ILE A 192 -3.05 1.53 3.04
C ILE A 192 -4.31 1.08 3.80
N GLN A 193 -5.46 1.03 3.13
CA GLN A 193 -6.71 0.53 3.72
C GLN A 193 -6.56 -0.89 4.25
N ALA A 194 -6.02 -1.81 3.46
CA ALA A 194 -5.77 -3.20 3.87
C ALA A 194 -4.81 -3.28 5.07
N GLY A 195 -3.78 -2.42 5.08
CA GLY A 195 -2.85 -2.29 6.21
C GLY A 195 -3.53 -1.79 7.49
N VAL A 196 -4.46 -0.85 7.37
CA VAL A 196 -5.26 -0.33 8.50
C VAL A 196 -6.27 -1.37 8.99
N ASP A 197 -6.89 -2.13 8.09
CA ASP A 197 -7.90 -3.14 8.45
C ASP A 197 -7.30 -4.39 9.10
N SER A 198 -6.07 -4.75 8.74
CA SER A 198 -5.37 -5.91 9.29
C SER A 198 -5.33 -5.95 10.83
N PRO A 199 -4.74 -4.95 11.53
CA PRO A 199 -4.63 -4.98 12.98
C PRO A 199 -5.96 -4.71 13.70
N ARG A 200 -6.99 -4.15 13.04
CA ARG A 200 -8.29 -3.84 13.69
C ARG A 200 -8.98 -5.07 14.27
N GLN A 201 -8.72 -6.25 13.71
CA GLN A 201 -9.28 -7.51 14.20
C GLN A 201 -8.87 -7.81 15.66
N GLU A 202 -7.66 -7.40 16.03
CA GLU A 202 -7.09 -7.59 17.37
C GLU A 202 -7.48 -6.47 18.35
N LYS A 203 -8.23 -5.45 17.89
CA LYS A 203 -8.65 -4.27 18.67
C LYS A 203 -7.50 -3.65 19.47
N PRO A 204 -6.42 -3.20 18.80
CA PRO A 204 -5.28 -2.59 19.48
C PRO A 204 -5.72 -1.33 20.23
N LYS A 205 -5.01 -0.99 21.31
CA LYS A 205 -5.27 0.22 22.10
C LYS A 205 -5.22 1.49 21.25
N SER A 206 -4.30 1.54 20.29
CA SER A 206 -4.12 2.66 19.38
C SER A 206 -3.58 2.19 18.03
N ILE A 207 -3.94 2.92 16.97
CA ILE A 207 -3.40 2.75 15.62
C ILE A 207 -2.78 4.07 15.19
N ILE A 208 -1.52 4.01 14.73
CA ILE A 208 -0.73 5.16 14.32
C ILE A 208 -0.29 4.94 12.89
N LEU A 209 -0.52 5.94 12.05
CA LEU A 209 -0.01 5.94 10.68
C LEU A 209 1.31 6.71 10.64
N LEU A 210 2.40 6.06 10.25
CA LEU A 210 3.72 6.65 10.06
C LEU A 210 4.08 6.55 8.59
N GLY A 211 4.27 7.68 7.92
CA GLY A 211 4.75 7.68 6.54
C GLY A 211 6.18 8.20 6.43
N HIS A 212 7.00 7.55 5.60
CA HIS A 212 8.35 7.98 5.27
C HIS A 212 8.42 8.51 3.83
N GLY A 213 9.14 9.61 3.57
CA GLY A 213 9.30 10.15 2.22
C GLY A 213 7.94 10.51 1.59
N THR A 214 7.67 9.98 0.39
CA THR A 214 6.35 10.12 -0.27
C THR A 214 5.25 9.31 0.43
N GLY A 215 5.59 8.28 1.22
CA GLY A 215 4.63 7.56 2.05
C GLY A 215 3.97 8.46 3.10
N ALA A 216 4.65 9.52 3.54
CA ALA A 216 4.08 10.57 4.39
C ALA A 216 2.95 11.35 3.70
N TYR A 217 3.11 11.62 2.40
CA TYR A 217 2.06 12.21 1.57
C TYR A 217 0.85 11.27 1.46
N TRP A 218 1.09 10.00 1.13
CA TRP A 218 0.02 9.02 0.99
C TRP A 218 -0.72 8.74 2.30
N ALA A 219 0.00 8.69 3.43
CA ALA A 219 -0.59 8.58 4.75
C ALA A 219 -1.51 9.77 5.09
N ALA A 220 -1.03 11.00 4.87
CA ALA A 220 -1.83 12.20 5.12
C ALA A 220 -3.07 12.26 4.21
N ARG A 221 -2.90 11.90 2.94
CA ARG A 221 -4.00 11.84 1.97
C ARG A 221 -5.03 10.78 2.32
N TYR A 222 -4.59 9.60 2.76
CA TYR A 222 -5.46 8.55 3.25
C TYR A 222 -6.34 9.03 4.40
N LEU A 223 -5.76 9.72 5.38
CA LEU A 223 -6.50 10.25 6.52
C LEU A 223 -7.48 11.36 6.10
N ALA A 224 -7.11 12.19 5.13
CA ALA A 224 -7.97 13.26 4.61
C ALA A 224 -9.16 12.74 3.79
N GLU A 225 -8.99 11.65 3.02
CA GLU A 225 -10.03 11.14 2.13
C GLU A 225 -10.92 10.06 2.79
N ARG A 226 -10.37 9.28 3.72
CA ARG A 226 -11.09 8.16 4.37
C ARG A 226 -11.63 8.50 5.74
N GLU A 227 -11.08 9.52 6.40
CA GLU A 227 -11.47 9.99 7.73
C GLU A 227 -11.73 8.85 8.75
N PRO A 228 -10.78 7.91 8.94
CA PRO A 228 -10.96 6.82 9.88
C PRO A 228 -11.05 7.36 11.32
N THR A 229 -12.00 6.86 12.10
CA THR A 229 -12.31 7.39 13.45
C THR A 229 -11.40 6.85 14.56
N ASP A 230 -10.67 5.78 14.28
CA ASP A 230 -9.79 5.05 15.20
C ASP A 230 -8.30 5.45 15.07
N ILE A 231 -7.92 6.14 14.00
CA ILE A 231 -6.56 6.67 13.85
C ILE A 231 -6.52 8.11 14.36
N ARG A 232 -5.81 8.31 15.47
CA ARG A 232 -5.72 9.62 16.16
C ARG A 232 -4.35 10.26 16.11
N ASN A 233 -3.38 9.61 15.44
CA ASN A 233 -2.01 10.08 15.36
C ASN A 233 -1.41 9.83 13.98
N LEU A 234 -0.70 10.84 13.46
CA LEU A 234 0.04 10.79 12.20
C LEU A 234 1.50 11.16 12.47
N LEU A 235 2.42 10.37 11.93
CA LEU A 235 3.85 10.66 11.95
C LEU A 235 4.36 10.84 10.53
N LEU A 236 4.90 12.02 10.25
CA LEU A 236 5.49 12.39 8.98
C LEU A 236 7.01 12.33 9.13
N VAL A 237 7.68 11.39 8.48
CA VAL A 237 9.14 11.26 8.54
C VAL A 237 9.75 11.61 7.20
N ALA A 238 10.61 12.64 7.19
CA ALA A 238 11.27 13.15 5.99
C ALA A 238 10.28 13.33 4.82
N ALA A 239 9.11 13.94 5.12
CA ALA A 239 7.98 13.97 4.20
C ALA A 239 8.31 14.67 2.88
N GLN A 240 8.05 13.98 1.78
CA GLN A 240 8.28 14.45 0.42
C GLN A 240 6.97 14.53 -0.36
N MET A 241 6.84 15.57 -1.17
CA MET A 241 5.71 15.75 -2.07
C MET A 241 6.02 15.11 -3.44
N PRO A 242 5.20 14.14 -3.90
CA PRO A 242 5.21 13.75 -5.30
C PRO A 242 4.80 14.93 -6.19
N ASN A 243 5.58 15.23 -7.24
CA ASN A 243 5.40 16.43 -8.08
C ASN A 243 4.03 16.48 -8.78
N GLU A 244 3.57 15.32 -9.23
CA GLU A 244 2.38 15.14 -10.04
C GLU A 244 1.08 15.01 -9.23
N PHE A 245 1.14 15.09 -7.89
CA PHE A 245 -0.01 14.95 -7.00
C PHE A 245 -0.29 16.22 -6.20
N ARG A 246 -1.57 16.43 -5.89
CA ARG A 246 -2.14 17.57 -5.16
C ARG A 246 -3.30 17.06 -4.29
N PRO A 247 -3.73 17.82 -3.25
CA PRO A 247 -3.14 19.07 -2.74
C PRO A 247 -1.82 18.84 -1.98
N PRO A 248 -1.01 19.89 -1.70
CA PRO A 248 0.22 19.76 -0.94
C PRO A 248 -0.03 19.44 0.55
N LEU A 249 1.00 18.94 1.24
CA LEU A 249 0.89 18.54 2.65
C LEU A 249 0.48 19.71 3.57
N GLU A 250 0.95 20.92 3.31
CA GLU A 250 0.56 22.13 4.05
C GLU A 250 -0.91 22.50 3.88
N ASP A 251 -1.60 21.99 2.86
CA ASP A 251 -3.04 22.19 2.70
C ASP A 251 -3.85 21.05 3.35
N MET A 252 -3.29 19.83 3.40
CA MET A 252 -3.95 18.64 3.96
C MET A 252 -3.76 18.52 5.48
N VAL A 253 -2.51 18.51 5.94
CA VAL A 253 -2.15 18.18 7.33
C VAL A 253 -2.84 19.08 8.35
N PRO A 254 -2.92 20.41 8.15
CA PRO A 254 -3.62 21.26 9.11
C PRO A 254 -5.09 20.92 9.26
N ARG A 255 -5.74 20.33 8.26
CA ARG A 255 -7.18 20.00 8.30
C ARG A 255 -7.46 18.72 9.07
N LEU A 256 -6.48 17.84 9.24
CA LEU A 256 -6.62 16.57 9.96
C LEU A 256 -6.88 16.83 11.45
N ALA A 257 -7.95 16.26 11.99
CA ALA A 257 -8.35 16.40 13.39
C ALA A 257 -7.63 15.40 14.32
N LEU A 258 -6.29 15.35 14.24
CA LEU A 258 -5.45 14.37 14.92
C LEU A 258 -4.09 14.96 15.31
N ALA A 259 -3.42 14.34 16.27
CA ALA A 259 -2.09 14.78 16.69
C ALA A 259 -1.04 14.37 15.64
N THR A 260 -0.26 15.33 15.15
CA THR A 260 0.73 15.12 14.10
C THR A 260 2.15 15.43 14.58
N GLY A 261 3.06 14.48 14.39
CA GLY A 261 4.50 14.67 14.55
C GLY A 261 5.19 14.79 13.20
N ASP A 262 5.88 15.89 12.92
CA ASP A 262 6.62 16.13 11.67
C ASP A 262 8.13 16.15 11.90
N PHE A 263 8.79 15.09 11.46
CA PHE A 263 10.23 14.85 11.61
C PHE A 263 10.93 15.17 10.28
N PHE A 264 11.83 16.15 10.29
CA PHE A 264 12.51 16.62 9.07
C PHE A 264 13.99 16.87 9.31
N TYR A 265 14.80 16.81 8.24
CA TYR A 265 16.23 17.09 8.30
C TYR A 265 16.48 18.60 8.12
N ARG A 266 16.88 19.28 9.19
CA ARG A 266 16.96 20.75 9.23
C ARG A 266 18.13 21.33 8.45
N ASP A 267 19.14 20.51 8.20
CA ASP A 267 20.32 20.82 7.40
C ASP A 267 20.06 20.73 5.88
N ARG A 268 18.99 20.05 5.46
CA ARG A 268 18.52 20.03 4.06
C ARG A 268 17.58 21.20 3.81
N ASP A 269 17.94 22.09 2.88
CA ASP A 269 17.16 23.32 2.62
C ASP A 269 15.74 23.02 2.12
N THR A 270 15.59 22.02 1.25
CA THR A 270 14.28 21.56 0.74
C THR A 270 13.36 21.09 1.87
N ASP A 271 13.89 20.25 2.76
CA ASP A 271 13.14 19.64 3.85
C ASP A 271 12.74 20.71 4.88
N ARG A 272 13.67 21.61 5.22
CA ARG A 272 13.43 22.73 6.12
C ARG A 272 12.36 23.69 5.58
N LYS A 273 12.41 24.05 4.31
CA LYS A 273 11.40 24.92 3.67
C LYS A 273 10.03 24.26 3.63
N ALA A 274 9.96 22.98 3.22
CA ALA A 274 8.71 22.23 3.19
C ALA A 274 8.09 22.07 4.60
N ALA A 275 8.91 21.75 5.60
CA ALA A 275 8.49 21.72 7.00
C ALA A 275 7.98 23.11 7.45
N GLN A 276 8.69 24.18 7.15
CA GLN A 276 8.26 25.53 7.52
C GLN A 276 6.87 25.89 6.97
N LEU A 277 6.57 25.53 5.72
CA LEU A 277 5.24 25.72 5.13
C LEU A 277 4.16 24.98 5.91
N ARG A 278 4.38 23.69 6.23
CA ARG A 278 3.43 22.90 7.04
C ARG A 278 3.22 23.49 8.42
N LEU A 279 4.28 23.92 9.11
CA LEU A 279 4.17 24.58 10.43
C LEU A 279 3.36 25.88 10.35
N GLN A 280 3.63 26.71 9.34
CA GLN A 280 2.91 27.97 9.15
C GLN A 280 1.44 27.75 8.84
N ALA A 281 1.11 26.71 8.09
CA ALA A 281 -0.28 26.36 7.80
C ALA A 281 -0.98 25.78 9.04
N SER A 282 -0.33 24.88 9.79
CA SER A 282 -0.88 24.32 11.04
C SER A 282 -1.13 25.37 12.12
N LYS A 283 -0.32 26.43 12.20
CA LYS A 283 -0.54 27.55 13.14
C LYS A 283 -1.81 28.36 12.87
N ARG A 284 -2.39 28.25 11.67
CA ARG A 284 -3.64 28.95 11.31
C ARG A 284 -4.88 28.21 11.79
N GLU A 285 -4.73 26.95 12.17
CA GLU A 285 -5.80 26.09 12.67
C GLU A 285 -5.80 26.07 14.20
N THR A 286 -6.99 26.07 14.81
CA THR A 286 -7.16 26.03 16.25
C THR A 286 -7.38 24.60 16.75
N GLY A 287 -6.91 24.28 17.96
CA GLY A 287 -7.24 23.03 18.65
C GLY A 287 -6.53 21.76 18.13
N LYS A 288 -5.49 21.88 17.31
CA LYS A 288 -4.77 20.74 16.72
C LYS A 288 -3.34 20.66 17.25
N THR A 289 -2.92 19.47 17.68
CA THR A 289 -1.56 19.23 18.17
C THR A 289 -0.65 18.92 16.99
N TYR A 290 0.13 19.92 16.56
CA TYR A 290 1.13 19.77 15.52
C TYR A 290 2.52 20.10 16.09
N VAL A 291 3.42 19.10 16.10
CA VAL A 291 4.75 19.22 16.68
C VAL A 291 5.81 18.89 15.64
N GLN A 292 6.73 19.83 15.43
CA GLN A 292 7.87 19.66 14.54
C GLN A 292 9.15 19.31 15.28
N ILE A 293 9.88 18.36 14.71
CA ILE A 293 11.11 17.83 15.29
C ILE A 293 12.19 17.84 14.21
N GLY A 294 13.10 18.82 14.33
CA GLY A 294 14.27 18.91 13.46
C GLY A 294 15.33 17.89 13.83
N MET A 295 15.75 17.09 12.85
CA MET A 295 16.86 16.15 12.92
C MET A 295 18.04 16.68 12.11
N ASN A 296 19.26 16.22 12.39
CA ASN A 296 20.41 16.43 11.51
C ASN A 296 20.57 15.23 10.58
N ALA A 297 20.80 15.44 9.29
CA ALA A 297 21.32 14.37 8.47
C ALA A 297 22.77 14.09 8.90
N LEU A 298 23.16 12.81 8.88
CA LEU A 298 24.51 12.36 9.20
C LEU A 298 25.04 11.56 8.01
N PRO A 299 25.37 12.22 6.88
CA PRO A 299 25.98 11.54 5.74
C PRO A 299 27.25 10.83 6.18
N GLY A 300 27.32 9.52 5.97
CA GLY A 300 28.46 8.69 6.40
C GLY A 300 28.27 7.97 7.74
N ASP A 301 27.22 8.28 8.51
CA ASP A 301 26.85 7.54 9.73
C ASP A 301 25.33 7.23 9.75
N PRO A 302 24.88 6.29 8.89
CA PRO A 302 23.47 5.92 8.82
C PRO A 302 22.95 5.30 10.12
N VAL A 303 23.81 4.65 10.91
CA VAL A 303 23.41 4.02 12.18
C VAL A 303 23.02 5.08 13.20
N SER A 304 23.84 6.12 13.38
CA SER A 304 23.50 7.24 14.26
C SER A 304 22.30 8.04 13.75
N GLU A 305 22.13 8.19 12.44
CA GLU A 305 20.97 8.85 11.85
C GLU A 305 19.67 8.08 12.18
N GLN A 306 19.68 6.76 12.00
CA GLN A 306 18.58 5.86 12.35
C GLN A 306 18.26 5.90 13.85
N ASP A 307 19.29 5.90 14.70
CA ASP A 307 19.17 6.00 16.15
C ASP A 307 18.53 7.31 16.57
N GLN A 308 18.95 8.42 15.97
CA GLN A 308 18.34 9.72 16.18
C GLN A 308 16.85 9.67 15.81
N LEU A 309 16.51 9.19 14.61
CA LEU A 309 15.12 9.08 14.16
C LEU A 309 14.28 8.25 15.14
N TYR A 310 14.76 7.05 15.50
CA TYR A 310 14.08 6.19 16.46
C TYR A 310 13.85 6.88 17.80
N ARG A 311 14.87 7.52 18.39
CA ARG A 311 14.74 8.21 19.68
C ARG A 311 13.72 9.35 19.61
N ARG A 312 13.68 10.09 18.50
CA ARG A 312 12.71 11.17 18.28
C ARG A 312 11.29 10.63 18.15
N VAL A 313 11.08 9.61 17.33
CA VAL A 313 9.77 8.96 17.15
C VAL A 313 9.27 8.38 18.46
N ARG A 314 10.11 7.57 19.15
CA ARG A 314 9.77 6.99 20.47
C ARG A 314 9.42 8.06 21.50
N GLY A 315 10.20 9.14 21.54
CA GLY A 315 9.94 10.26 22.45
C GLY A 315 8.59 10.92 22.17
N TRP A 316 8.24 11.13 20.90
CA TRP A 316 6.95 11.68 20.52
C TRP A 316 5.79 10.76 20.92
N LEU A 317 5.90 9.46 20.61
CA LEU A 317 4.90 8.45 20.96
C LEU A 317 4.64 8.41 22.48
N SER A 318 5.70 8.42 23.28
CA SER A 318 5.57 8.39 24.74
C SER A 318 4.90 9.65 25.32
N MET A 319 5.05 10.81 24.67
CA MET A 319 4.51 12.07 25.18
C MET A 319 3.05 12.30 24.76
N HIS A 320 2.70 11.95 23.51
CA HIS A 320 1.40 12.35 22.93
C HIS A 320 0.31 11.29 23.09
N ILE A 321 0.67 10.05 23.42
CA ILE A 321 -0.30 8.96 23.56
C ILE A 321 -0.70 8.79 25.02
N LYS A 322 0.25 8.90 25.95
CA LYS A 322 -0.04 8.92 27.39
C LYS A 322 -0.92 10.11 27.81
N GLN A 323 -0.87 11.21 27.07
CA GLN A 323 -1.73 12.38 27.32
C GLN A 323 -3.16 12.18 26.80
N ALA A 324 -3.38 11.34 25.79
CA ALA A 324 -4.70 11.06 25.24
C ALA A 324 -5.53 10.12 26.15
N ASP A 325 -4.87 9.32 26.99
CA ASP A 325 -5.51 8.40 27.95
C ASP A 325 -5.81 9.05 29.32
N SER A 326 -5.53 10.35 29.49
CA SER A 326 -5.86 11.07 30.73
C SER A 326 -7.27 11.69 30.62
N PRO A 327 -8.18 11.40 31.56
CA PRO A 327 -9.60 11.76 31.49
C PRO A 327 -9.90 13.26 31.57
#